data_AF-A0A930Y1G9-F1
#
_entry.id   AF-A0A930Y1G9-F1
#
_cell.length_a   1.000
_cell.length_b   1.000
_cell.length_c   1.000
_cell.angle_alpha   90.00
_cell.angle_beta   90.00
_cell.angle_gamma   90.00
#
_symmetry.space_group_name_H-M   'P 1'
#
loop_
_entity.id
_entity.type
_entity.pdbx_description
1 polymer ?
#
loop_
_entity_poly.entity_id
_entity_poly.type
_entity_poly.pdbx_seq_one_letter_code
_entity_poly.pdbx_strand_id
1 'polypeptide(L)'
;MDNTNTLAIDEGGTGTFTVELSVQPNANVTVAIASADTAAVSATPSLTFTDDNWQTPQDVTVTGVQDSDNDNESVVLTLSATGGIIA
;
A
#
# COMPACT_ATOMS: atom_id res chain seq x y z
N MET A 1 -10.23 5.31 15.52
CA MET A 1 -10.77 4.37 14.53
C MET A 1 -9.55 3.80 13.85
N ASP A 2 -9.12 2.61 14.27
CA ASP A 2 -8.07 1.88 13.57
C ASP A 2 -8.70 1.31 12.30
N ASN A 3 -8.39 1.93 11.15
CA ASN A 3 -8.93 1.52 9.85
C ASN A 3 -8.08 0.40 9.27
N THR A 4 -7.94 -0.71 10.00
CA THR A 4 -7.18 -1.88 9.55
C THR A 4 -8.06 -2.75 8.65
N ASN A 5 -8.02 -2.50 7.35
CA ASN A 5 -8.54 -3.44 6.36
C ASN A 5 -7.61 -4.65 6.30
N THR A 6 -8.17 -5.85 6.41
CA THR A 6 -7.41 -7.10 6.29
C THR A 6 -7.57 -7.64 4.87
N LEU A 7 -6.44 -7.94 4.23
CA LEU A 7 -6.39 -8.61 2.93
C LEU A 7 -5.85 -10.03 3.16
N ALA A 8 -6.64 -11.05 2.81
CA ALA A 8 -6.20 -12.44 2.87
C ALA A 8 -5.64 -12.86 1.51
N ILE A 9 -4.43 -13.40 1.51
CA ILE A 9 -3.72 -13.92 0.34
C ILE A 9 -3.06 -15.23 0.73
N ASP A 10 -3.08 -16.20 -0.19
CA ASP A 10 -2.29 -17.42 -0.04
C ASP A 10 -0.81 -17.12 -0.30
N GLU A 11 0.08 -17.95 0.23
CA GLU A 11 1.50 -17.93 -0.16
C GLU A 11 1.66 -18.04 -1.68
N GLY A 12 2.55 -17.22 -2.24
CA GLY A 12 2.73 -17.09 -3.69
C GLY A 12 1.55 -16.43 -4.43
N GLY A 13 0.44 -16.16 -3.72
CA GLY A 13 -0.74 -15.48 -4.23
C GLY A 13 -0.60 -13.96 -4.23
N THR A 14 -1.51 -13.31 -4.95
CA THR A 14 -1.60 -11.85 -4.99
C THR A 14 -2.99 -11.38 -4.62
N GLY A 15 -3.04 -10.23 -3.96
CA GLY A 15 -4.26 -9.47 -3.70
C GLY A 15 -4.03 -8.00 -4.02
N THR A 16 -5.12 -7.26 -4.22
CA THR A 16 -5.04 -5.83 -4.52
C THR A 16 -5.97 -5.03 -3.62
N PHE A 17 -5.57 -3.80 -3.32
CA PHE A 17 -6.45 -2.77 -2.80
C PHE A 17 -6.08 -1.44 -3.45
N THR A 18 -7.00 -0.47 -3.41
CA THR A 18 -6.78 0.83 -4.03
C THR A 18 -6.48 1.91 -2.99
N VAL A 19 -5.72 2.91 -3.41
CA VAL A 19 -5.46 4.14 -2.65
C VAL A 19 -5.82 5.33 -3.54
N GLU A 20 -6.50 6.31 -2.95
CA GLU A 20 -6.77 7.62 -3.53
C GLU A 20 -6.60 8.69 -2.45
N LEU A 21 -6.38 9.94 -2.85
CA LEU A 21 -6.39 11.05 -1.91
C LEU A 21 -7.82 11.58 -1.77
N SER A 22 -8.18 12.00 -0.56
CA SER A 22 -9.48 12.63 -0.28
C SER A 22 -9.53 14.12 -0.63
N VAL A 23 -8.37 14.75 -0.89
CA VAL A 23 -8.24 16.18 -1.22
C VAL A 23 -7.22 16.36 -2.34
N GLN A 24 -7.52 17.28 -3.27
CA GLN A 24 -6.60 17.70 -4.34
C GLN A 24 -5.33 18.27 -3.74
N PRO A 25 -4.14 17.73 -4.06
CA PRO A 25 -2.90 18.28 -3.56
C PRO A 25 -2.42 19.45 -4.43
N ASN A 26 -1.62 20.34 -3.86
CA ASN A 26 -1.09 21.53 -4.55
C ASN A 26 0.27 21.23 -5.21
N ALA A 27 0.80 20.04 -4.96
CA ALA A 27 2.03 19.49 -5.50
C ALA A 27 1.97 17.96 -5.42
N ASN A 28 2.93 17.28 -6.04
CA ASN A 28 2.95 15.84 -6.01
C ASN A 28 3.00 15.31 -4.57
N VAL A 29 2.17 14.30 -4.28
CA VAL A 29 2.20 13.50 -3.06
C VAL A 29 2.78 12.15 -3.40
N THR A 30 3.79 11.71 -2.66
CA THR A 30 4.29 10.35 -2.72
C THR A 30 3.77 9.58 -1.50
N VAL A 31 3.04 8.51 -1.74
CA VAL A 31 2.61 7.56 -0.70
C VAL A 31 3.56 6.37 -0.74
N ALA A 32 4.42 6.25 0.26
CA ALA A 32 5.27 5.08 0.46
C ALA A 32 4.50 3.97 1.18
N ILE A 33 4.67 2.73 0.74
CA ILE A 33 4.08 1.55 1.37
C ILE A 33 5.22 0.66 1.87
N ALA A 34 5.23 0.38 3.16
CA ALA A 34 6.25 -0.45 3.80
C ALA A 34 5.60 -1.69 4.44
N SER A 35 6.18 -2.85 4.17
CA SER A 35 5.84 -4.10 4.86
C SER A 35 6.63 -4.22 6.15
N ALA A 36 5.95 -4.58 7.25
CA ALA A 36 6.60 -4.89 8.52
C ALA A 36 7.42 -6.19 8.46
N ASP A 37 7.11 -7.08 7.51
CA ASP A 37 7.86 -8.29 7.22
C ASP A 37 7.87 -8.56 5.71
N THR A 38 8.97 -8.20 5.06
CA THR A 38 9.16 -8.41 3.62
C THR A 38 9.46 -9.85 3.24
N ALA A 39 9.79 -10.71 4.21
CA ALA A 39 9.99 -12.14 3.96
C ALA A 39 8.67 -12.89 3.83
N ALA A 40 7.59 -12.37 4.42
CA ALA A 40 6.24 -12.93 4.31
C ALA A 40 5.35 -12.18 3.31
N VAL A 41 5.44 -10.84 3.24
CA VAL A 41 4.58 -10.03 2.36
C VAL A 41 5.38 -8.94 1.66
N SER A 42 5.27 -8.87 0.34
CA SER A 42 5.75 -7.75 -0.49
C SER A 42 4.58 -6.95 -1.07
N ALA A 43 4.79 -5.67 -1.35
CA ALA A 43 3.75 -4.80 -1.91
C ALA A 43 4.33 -3.78 -2.90
N THR A 44 3.47 -3.12 -3.69
CA THR A 44 3.82 -1.92 -4.46
C THR A 44 4.54 -0.93 -3.53
N PRO A 45 5.78 -0.50 -3.82
CA PRO A 45 6.59 0.26 -2.84
C PRO A 45 6.16 1.72 -2.67
N SER A 46 5.59 2.33 -3.72
CA SER A 46 5.14 3.72 -3.68
C SER A 46 4.09 4.03 -4.74
N LEU A 47 3.21 4.98 -4.44
CA LEU A 47 2.28 5.60 -5.37
C LEU A 47 2.57 7.10 -5.49
N THR A 48 2.29 7.70 -6.64
CA THR A 48 2.44 9.14 -6.86
C THR A 48 1.12 9.75 -7.29
N PHE A 49 0.66 10.74 -6.53
CA PHE A 49 -0.54 11.51 -6.81
C PHE A 49 -0.18 12.94 -7.18
N THR A 50 -0.83 13.46 -8.22
CA THR A 50 -0.74 14.84 -8.73
C THR A 50 -2.10 15.52 -8.55
N ASP A 51 -2.15 16.81 -8.82
CA ASP A 51 -3.41 17.57 -8.92
C ASP A 51 -4.39 17.04 -9.98
N ASP A 52 -3.90 16.30 -10.98
CA ASP A 52 -4.71 15.68 -12.04
C ASP A 52 -5.25 14.28 -11.70
N ASN A 53 -4.53 13.50 -10.89
CA ASN A 53 -4.86 12.08 -10.67
C ASN A 53 -5.19 11.71 -9.21
N TRP A 54 -5.26 12.69 -8.31
CA TRP A 54 -5.43 12.47 -6.87
C TRP A 54 -6.68 11.66 -6.48
N GLN A 55 -7.80 11.82 -7.21
CA GLN A 55 -9.03 11.03 -7.02
C GLN A 55 -9.09 9.76 -7.87
N THR A 56 -8.10 9.51 -8.72
CA THR A 56 -8.09 8.27 -9.49
C THR A 56 -7.51 7.18 -8.59
N PRO A 57 -8.28 6.14 -8.23
CA PRO A 57 -7.77 5.06 -7.40
C PRO A 57 -6.57 4.39 -8.10
N GLN A 58 -5.46 4.27 -7.37
CA GLN A 58 -4.27 3.56 -7.83
C GLN A 58 -4.13 2.23 -7.07
N ASP A 59 -3.82 1.17 -7.79
CA ASP A 59 -3.70 -0.18 -7.21
C ASP A 59 -2.39 -0.33 -6.41
N VAL A 60 -2.53 -0.87 -5.20
CA VAL A 60 -1.46 -1.51 -4.44
C VAL A 60 -1.62 -3.02 -4.64
N THR A 61 -0.64 -3.62 -5.31
CA THR A 61 -0.53 -5.07 -5.40
C THR A 61 0.24 -5.57 -4.19
N VAL A 62 -0.32 -6.56 -3.51
CA VAL A 62 0.28 -7.25 -2.38
C VAL A 62 0.49 -8.71 -2.77
N THR A 63 1.66 -9.26 -2.48
CA THR A 63 2.04 -10.63 -2.81
C THR A 63 2.49 -11.34 -1.54
N GLY A 64 1.89 -12.50 -1.27
CA GLY A 64 2.37 -13.43 -0.25
C GLY A 64 3.66 -14.06 -0.77
N VAL A 65 4.73 -13.97 -0.01
CA VAL A 65 6.01 -14.57 -0.38
C VAL A 65 5.93 -16.05 -0.04
N GLN A 66 6.25 -16.91 -1.00
CA GLN A 66 6.34 -18.34 -0.76
C GLN A 66 7.57 -18.63 0.11
N ASP A 67 7.36 -19.30 1.25
CA ASP A 67 8.46 -19.83 2.05
C ASP A 67 8.34 -21.35 2.25
N SER A 68 8.99 -21.88 3.30
CA SER A 68 9.19 -23.32 3.52
C SER A 68 8.29 -23.93 4.60
N ASP A 69 7.64 -23.13 5.43
CA ASP A 69 6.69 -23.65 6.40
C ASP A 69 5.25 -23.51 5.86
N ASN A 70 4.25 -23.72 6.70
CA ASN A 70 2.84 -23.55 6.31
C ASN A 70 2.11 -22.82 7.44
N ASP A 71 2.85 -22.05 8.24
CA ASP A 71 2.25 -21.22 9.27
C ASP A 71 1.52 -20.05 8.59
N ASN A 72 0.58 -19.45 9.31
CA ASN A 72 -0.14 -18.28 8.79
C ASN A 72 0.44 -17.02 9.42
N GLU A 73 0.87 -16.08 8.59
CA GLU A 73 1.42 -14.79 9.03
C GLU A 73 0.36 -13.68 9.00
N SER A 74 0.58 -12.66 9.83
CA SER A 74 -0.18 -11.41 9.78
C SER A 74 0.80 -10.25 9.74
N VAL A 75 0.88 -9.59 8.58
CA VAL A 75 1.83 -8.51 8.33
C VAL A 75 1.09 -7.18 8.21
N VAL A 76 1.60 -6.15 8.90
CA VAL A 76 1.08 -4.78 8.79
C VAL A 76 1.78 -4.06 7.64
N LEU A 77 0.99 -3.52 6.71
CA LEU A 77 1.46 -2.55 5.73
C LEU A 77 1.26 -1.13 6.25
N THR A 78 2.32 -0.34 6.30
CA THR A 78 2.27 1.07 6.71
C THR A 78 2.32 1.97 5.49
N LEU A 79 1.34 2.86 5.35
CA LEU A 79 1.28 3.87 4.30
C LEU A 79 1.69 5.23 4.87
N SER A 80 2.62 5.90 4.21
CA SER A 80 3.11 7.24 4.62
C SER A 80 3.10 8.20 3.44
N ALA A 81 2.34 9.28 3.55
CA ALA A 81 2.27 10.32 2.53
C ALA A 81 3.26 11.45 2.83
N THR A 82 3.99 11.89 1.81
CA THR A 82 4.90 13.05 1.86
C THR A 82 4.68 13.96 0.66
N GLY A 83 5.03 15.24 0.78
CA GLY A 83 4.76 16.25 -0.25
C GLY A 83 3.36 16.87 -0.13
N GLY A 84 2.76 17.27 -1.25
CA GLY A 84 1.38 17.77 -1.32
C GLY A 84 1.13 19.22 -0.92
N ILE A 85 2.08 19.87 -0.23
CA ILE A 85 1.99 21.28 0.17
C ILE A 85 3.21 22.02 -0.38
N ILE A 86 2.95 23.07 -1.16
CA ILE A 86 3.91 24.16 -1.39
C ILE A 86 3.44 25.32 -0.52
N ALA A 87 4.31 25.81 0.36
CA ALA A 87 4.05 26.95 1.23
C ALA A 87 4.12 28.28 0.49
#